data_AF-A0A8J8JVI1-F1
#
_entry.id   AF-A0A8J8JVI1-F1
#
_cell.length_a   1.000
_cell.length_b   1.000
_cell.length_c   1.000
_cell.angle_alpha   90.00
_cell.angle_beta   90.00
_cell.angle_gamma   90.00
#
_symmetry.space_group_name_H-M   'P 1'
#
loop_
_entity.id
_entity.type
_entity.pdbx_description
1 polymer ?
#
loop_
_entity_poly.entity_id
_entity_poly.type
_entity_poly.pdbx_seq_one_letter_code
_entity_poly.pdbx_strand_id
1 'polypeptide(L)'
;MTQQFHKFWLKITAIVIGSFAPVFFLGTMLTTAEPARFTLDLLSLPLDGVQTYQEPTTRFLSALAGGFLFGWGVMVWCLSAWVYDKAPEAVRKTVVTGVLSWFVLDSSGSIASGNASNAFINIIVLFIAIGPLWRPAKS
;
A
#
# COMPACT_ATOMS: atom_id res chain seq x y z
N MET A 1 -17.65 -11.35 13.46
CA MET A 1 -16.28 -10.83 13.60
C MET A 1 -16.23 -9.99 14.86
N THR A 2 -15.26 -10.23 15.73
CA THR A 2 -15.10 -9.47 16.97
C THR A 2 -14.37 -8.16 16.72
N GLN A 3 -14.55 -7.18 17.59
CA GLN A 3 -13.79 -5.93 17.55
C GLN A 3 -12.27 -6.16 17.65
N GLN A 4 -11.84 -7.14 18.44
CA GLN A 4 -10.43 -7.50 18.57
C GLN A 4 -9.83 -7.96 17.23
N PHE A 5 -10.55 -8.79 16.48
CA PHE A 5 -10.08 -9.24 15.17
C PHE A 5 -10.02 -8.10 14.16
N HIS A 6 -10.96 -7.15 14.23
CA HIS A 6 -10.92 -5.92 13.43
C HIS A 6 -9.67 -5.08 13.74
N LYS A 7 -9.39 -4.80 15.03
CA LYS A 7 -8.18 -4.06 15.43
C LYS A 7 -6.91 -4.76 14.96
N PHE A 8 -6.87 -6.09 15.08
CA PHE A 8 -5.76 -6.87 14.56
C PHE A 8 -5.61 -6.68 13.05
N TRP A 9 -6.70 -6.77 12.29
CA TRP A 9 -6.63 -6.62 10.85
C TRP A 9 -6.24 -5.21 10.40
N LEU A 10 -6.66 -4.16 11.10
CA LEU A 10 -6.20 -2.80 10.81
C LEU A 10 -4.67 -2.67 10.94
N LYS A 11 -4.04 -3.40 11.85
CA LYS A 11 -2.57 -3.48 11.93
C LYS A 11 -1.98 -4.23 10.75
N ILE A 12 -2.63 -5.29 10.27
CA ILE A 12 -2.25 -5.97 9.03
C ILE A 12 -2.33 -4.99 7.85
N THR A 13 -3.43 -4.26 7.70
CA THR A 13 -3.59 -3.20 6.69
C THR A 13 -2.47 -2.17 6.76
N ALA A 14 -2.16 -1.67 7.96
CA ALA A 14 -1.07 -0.72 8.18
C ALA A 14 0.29 -1.27 7.73
N ILE A 15 0.60 -2.54 8.07
CA ILE A 15 1.85 -3.20 7.68
C ILE A 15 1.90 -3.39 6.16
N VAL A 16 0.82 -3.87 5.54
CA VAL A 16 0.74 -4.08 4.08
C VAL A 16 1.02 -2.79 3.32
N ILE A 17 0.46 -1.67 3.76
CA ILE A 17 0.69 -0.36 3.13
C ILE A 17 2.12 0.11 3.43
N GLY A 18 2.52 0.10 4.70
CA GLY A 18 3.79 0.67 5.15
C GLY A 18 5.03 -0.12 4.74
N SER A 19 4.91 -1.42 4.46
CA SER A 19 6.06 -2.28 4.13
C SER A 19 6.70 -1.97 2.79
N PHE A 20 5.96 -1.34 1.86
CA PHE A 20 6.53 -0.87 0.60
C PHE A 20 7.49 0.31 0.79
N ALA A 21 7.37 1.04 1.90
CA ALA A 21 8.13 2.26 2.10
C ALA A 21 9.64 2.06 2.26
N PRO A 22 10.14 1.11 3.08
CA PRO A 22 11.57 0.82 3.12
C PRO A 22 12.13 0.46 1.74
N VAL A 23 11.37 -0.29 0.94
CA VAL A 23 11.79 -0.69 -0.41
C VAL A 23 11.95 0.54 -1.30
N PHE A 24 10.94 1.40 -1.39
CA PHE A 24 11.03 2.62 -2.21
C PHE A 24 12.01 3.67 -1.65
N PHE A 25 12.20 3.73 -0.33
CA PHE A 25 13.23 4.58 0.27
C PHE A 25 14.64 4.14 -0.14
N LEU A 26 14.93 2.84 -0.12
CA LEU A 26 16.21 2.32 -0.62
C LEU A 26 16.39 2.55 -2.13
N GLY A 27 15.29 2.64 -2.88
CA GLY A 27 15.25 3.09 -4.28
C GLY A 27 15.85 4.47 -4.53
N THR A 28 15.92 5.34 -3.52
CA THR A 28 16.44 6.72 -3.69
C THR A 28 17.96 6.77 -3.92
N MET A 29 18.67 5.70 -3.58
CA MET A 29 20.12 5.58 -3.66
C MET A 29 20.48 4.45 -4.62
N LEU A 30 21.31 4.73 -5.62
CA LEU A 30 21.66 3.74 -6.66
C LEU A 30 22.26 2.45 -6.08
N THR A 31 23.06 2.55 -5.01
CA THR A 31 23.71 1.41 -4.35
C THR A 31 22.73 0.47 -3.66
N THR A 32 21.52 0.93 -3.31
CA THR A 32 20.49 0.15 -2.63
C THR A 32 19.20 0.05 -3.44
N ALA A 33 19.21 0.45 -4.70
CA ALA A 33 17.98 0.55 -5.49
C ALA A 33 17.43 -0.80 -5.94
N GLU A 34 18.21 -1.89 -5.83
CA GLU A 34 17.82 -3.16 -6.45
C GLU A 34 16.49 -3.75 -5.94
N PRO A 35 16.20 -3.78 -4.62
CA PRO A 35 14.89 -4.21 -4.15
C PRO A 35 13.73 -3.41 -4.77
N ALA A 36 13.93 -2.10 -4.97
CA ALA A 36 12.92 -1.21 -5.56
C ALA A 36 12.79 -1.44 -7.07
N ARG A 37 13.91 -1.64 -7.77
CA ARG A 37 13.95 -1.98 -9.20
C ARG A 37 13.25 -3.30 -9.46
N PHE A 38 13.60 -4.36 -8.73
CA PHE A 38 12.96 -5.66 -8.82
C PHE A 38 11.46 -5.59 -8.51
N THR A 39 11.07 -4.79 -7.50
CA THR A 39 9.64 -4.58 -7.21
C THR A 39 8.92 -3.98 -8.41
N LEU A 40 9.44 -2.93 -9.04
CA LEU A 40 8.81 -2.35 -10.23
C LEU A 40 8.75 -3.34 -11.40
N ASP A 41 9.78 -4.16 -11.57
CA ASP A 41 9.86 -5.22 -12.59
C ASP A 41 8.73 -6.25 -12.37
N LEU A 42 8.54 -6.68 -11.11
CA LEU A 42 7.46 -7.59 -10.71
C LEU A 42 6.08 -6.98 -10.93
N LEU A 43 5.92 -5.69 -10.64
CA LEU A 43 4.66 -4.98 -10.86
C LEU A 43 4.40 -4.75 -12.36
N SER A 44 5.44 -4.77 -13.20
CA SER A 44 5.40 -4.49 -14.63
C SER A 44 5.72 -5.73 -15.49
N LEU A 45 5.09 -6.86 -15.19
CA LEU A 45 5.31 -8.13 -15.90
C LEU A 45 5.33 -7.96 -17.44
N PRO A 46 6.21 -8.70 -18.14
CA PRO A 46 7.09 -9.78 -17.64
C PRO A 46 8.31 -9.29 -16.84
N LEU A 47 8.92 -10.19 -16.05
CA LEU A 47 10.18 -9.93 -15.34
C LEU A 47 11.36 -9.92 -16.33
N ASP A 48 11.56 -8.80 -17.02
CA ASP A 48 12.52 -8.66 -18.12
C ASP A 48 13.72 -7.76 -17.78
N GLY A 49 13.71 -7.13 -16.61
CA GLY A 49 14.85 -6.34 -16.15
C GLY A 49 14.90 -4.91 -16.68
N VAL A 50 13.90 -4.46 -17.45
CA VAL A 50 13.97 -3.15 -18.13
C VAL A 50 13.77 -1.96 -17.19
N GLN A 51 13.20 -2.18 -16.00
CA GLN A 51 12.99 -1.14 -15.01
C GLN A 51 14.33 -0.62 -14.48
N THR A 52 14.47 0.70 -14.36
CA THR A 52 15.74 1.35 -13.99
C THR A 52 15.54 2.57 -13.10
N TYR A 53 16.49 2.77 -12.17
CA TYR A 53 16.53 3.88 -11.21
C TYR A 53 17.64 4.90 -11.53
N GLN A 54 18.25 4.82 -12.71
CA GLN A 54 19.33 5.74 -13.11
C GLN A 54 18.84 7.19 -13.15
N GLU A 55 17.62 7.41 -13.64
CA GLU A 55 17.04 8.75 -13.72
C GLU A 55 16.80 9.36 -12.34
N PRO A 56 17.28 10.60 -12.08
CA PRO A 56 17.03 11.30 -10.82
C PRO A 56 15.54 11.43 -10.51
N THR A 57 14.71 11.62 -11.53
CA THR A 57 13.24 11.72 -11.38
C THR A 57 12.64 10.44 -10.83
N THR A 58 13.08 9.25 -11.28
CA THR A 58 12.59 7.97 -10.76
C THR A 58 12.93 7.80 -9.28
N ARG A 59 14.16 8.16 -8.90
CA ARG A 59 14.60 8.14 -7.49
C ARG A 59 13.79 9.12 -6.63
N PHE A 60 13.50 10.31 -7.15
CA PHE A 60 12.68 11.29 -6.46
C PHE A 60 11.23 10.81 -6.29
N LEU A 61 10.61 10.26 -7.34
CA LEU A 61 9.28 9.65 -7.24
C LEU A 61 9.24 8.49 -6.26
N SER A 62 10.30 7.69 -6.18
CA SER A 62 10.44 6.62 -5.18
C SER A 62 10.49 7.17 -3.75
N ALA A 63 11.19 8.29 -3.53
CA ALA A 63 11.20 8.97 -2.24
C ALA A 63 9.78 9.42 -1.83
N LEU A 64 9.03 10.00 -2.77
CA LEU A 64 7.65 10.43 -2.55
C LEU A 64 6.74 9.24 -2.24
N ALA A 65 6.80 8.19 -3.08
CA ALA A 65 6.01 6.97 -2.88
C ALA A 65 6.29 6.33 -1.52
N GLY A 66 7.56 6.16 -1.15
CA GLY A 66 7.95 5.63 0.15
C GLY A 66 7.45 6.48 1.31
N GLY A 67 7.60 7.81 1.23
CA GLY A 67 7.13 8.73 2.27
C GLY A 67 5.61 8.68 2.47
N PHE A 68 4.83 8.75 1.39
CA PHE A 68 3.37 8.68 1.46
C PHE A 68 2.87 7.33 1.98
N LEU A 69 3.45 6.21 1.53
CA LEU A 69 3.04 4.88 1.97
C LEU A 69 3.39 4.63 3.44
N PHE A 70 4.57 5.06 3.90
CA PHE A 70 4.91 4.95 5.33
C PHE A 70 3.97 5.79 6.19
N GLY A 71 3.78 7.05 5.83
CA GLY A 71 2.88 7.96 6.54
C GLY A 71 1.45 7.44 6.60
N TRP A 72 0.95 6.89 5.50
CA TRP A 72 -0.38 6.27 5.46
C TRP A 72 -0.46 5.01 6.32
N GLY A 73 0.52 4.11 6.24
CA GLY A 73 0.59 2.92 7.11
C GLY A 73 0.60 3.28 8.60
N VAL A 74 1.41 4.27 9.00
CA VAL A 74 1.45 4.80 10.37
C VAL A 74 0.09 5.41 10.76
N MET A 75 -0.55 6.17 9.88
CA MET A 75 -1.87 6.74 10.14
C MET A 75 -2.91 5.64 10.41
N VAL A 76 -2.94 4.57 9.60
CA VAL A 76 -3.84 3.42 9.82
C VAL A 76 -3.54 2.73 11.15
N TRP A 77 -2.26 2.59 11.51
CA TRP A 77 -1.85 2.04 12.80
C TRP A 77 -2.36 2.89 13.97
N CYS A 78 -2.19 4.21 13.90
CA CYS A 78 -2.68 5.16 14.90
C CYS A 78 -4.21 5.14 15.02
N LEU A 79 -4.94 5.04 13.90
CA LEU A 79 -6.40 4.87 13.94
C LEU A 79 -6.80 3.59 14.67
N SER A 80 -6.09 2.48 14.42
CA SER A 80 -6.31 1.22 15.14
C SER A 80 -6.00 1.32 16.64
N ALA A 81 -4.92 2.02 17.00
CA ALA A 81 -4.41 2.06 18.37
C ALA A 81 -5.14 3.08 19.25
N TRP A 82 -5.47 4.26 18.71
CA TRP A 82 -5.89 5.42 19.50
C TRP A 82 -7.37 5.79 19.31
N VAL A 83 -7.96 5.43 18.18
CA VAL A 83 -9.31 5.90 17.81
C VAL A 83 -10.33 4.76 17.80
N TYR A 84 -9.93 3.54 17.44
CA TYR A 84 -10.84 2.43 17.20
C TYR A 84 -11.79 2.13 18.37
N ASP A 85 -11.30 2.14 19.61
CA ASP A 85 -12.14 1.82 20.78
C ASP A 85 -13.25 2.85 21.04
N LYS A 86 -13.09 4.07 20.51
CA LYS A 86 -14.09 5.15 20.61
C LYS A 86 -15.05 5.15 19.43
N ALA A 87 -14.57 4.77 18.24
CA ALA A 87 -15.33 4.88 17.00
C ALA A 87 -14.96 3.76 16.00
N PRO A 88 -15.29 2.49 16.29
CA PRO A 88 -14.81 1.35 15.52
C PRO A 88 -15.28 1.39 14.06
N GLU A 89 -16.54 1.77 13.85
CA GLU A 89 -17.12 1.80 12.51
C GLU A 89 -16.64 2.99 11.68
N ALA A 90 -16.41 4.14 12.31
CA ALA A 90 -15.82 5.29 11.63
C ALA A 90 -14.40 4.96 11.16
N VAL A 91 -13.57 4.34 12.02
CA VAL A 91 -12.22 3.89 11.66
C VAL A 91 -12.26 2.89 10.50
N ARG A 92 -13.14 1.88 10.57
CA ARG A 92 -13.30 0.89 9.49
C ARG A 92 -13.64 1.57 8.17
N LYS A 93 -14.68 2.41 8.14
CA LYS A 93 -15.11 3.11 6.92
C LYS A 93 -14.01 3.99 6.35
N THR A 94 -13.29 4.74 7.19
CA THR A 94 -12.17 5.58 6.77
C THR A 94 -11.08 4.75 6.08
N VAL A 95 -10.67 3.63 6.68
CA VAL A 95 -9.62 2.78 6.12
C VAL A 95 -10.09 2.09 4.84
N VAL A 96 -11.30 1.51 4.82
CA VAL A 96 -11.84 0.85 3.62
C VAL A 96 -11.99 1.85 2.47
N THR A 97 -12.53 3.05 2.74
CA THR A 97 -12.68 4.08 1.71
C THR A 97 -11.33 4.55 1.19
N GLY A 98 -10.35 4.77 2.07
CA GLY A 98 -9.00 5.15 1.66
C GLY A 98 -8.32 4.09 0.78
N VAL A 99 -8.43 2.81 1.16
CA VAL A 99 -7.86 1.70 0.38
C VAL A 99 -8.56 1.54 -0.98
N LEU A 100 -9.88 1.71 -1.04
CA LEU A 100 -10.62 1.71 -2.31
C LEU A 100 -10.21 2.87 -3.21
N SER A 101 -10.07 4.08 -2.67
CA SER A 101 -9.61 5.24 -3.43
C SER A 101 -8.21 5.05 -3.99
N TRP A 102 -7.29 4.51 -3.19
CA TRP A 102 -5.96 4.12 -3.65
C TRP A 102 -6.04 3.08 -4.77
N PHE A 103 -6.79 1.99 -4.57
CA PHE A 103 -6.92 0.93 -5.56
C PHE A 103 -7.42 1.45 -6.92
N VAL A 104 -8.41 2.35 -6.92
CA VAL A 104 -8.96 2.92 -8.15
C VAL A 104 -7.93 3.79 -8.87
N LEU A 105 -7.31 4.74 -8.16
CA LEU A 105 -6.35 5.66 -8.78
C LEU A 105 -5.07 4.97 -9.22
N ASP A 106 -4.49 4.11 -8.37
CA ASP A 106 -3.24 3.42 -8.64
C ASP A 106 -3.39 2.41 -9.79
N SER A 107 -4.47 1.64 -9.81
CA SER A 107 -4.76 0.70 -10.91
C SER A 107 -5.04 1.43 -12.22
N SER A 108 -5.77 2.54 -12.18
CA SER A 108 -6.04 3.36 -13.38
C SER A 108 -4.74 3.99 -13.91
N GLY A 109 -3.90 4.52 -13.02
CA GLY A 109 -2.58 5.05 -13.35
C GLY A 109 -1.67 3.98 -13.96
N SER A 110 -1.67 2.78 -13.39
CA SER A 110 -0.90 1.64 -13.88
C SER A 110 -1.30 1.21 -15.30
N ILE A 111 -2.60 1.19 -15.60
CA ILE A 111 -3.08 0.89 -16.95
C ILE A 111 -2.66 2.01 -17.91
N ALA A 112 -2.83 3.28 -17.50
CA ALA A 112 -2.49 4.44 -18.31
C ALA A 112 -0.98 4.55 -18.60
N SER A 113 -0.12 4.07 -17.70
CA SER A 113 1.33 4.04 -17.87
C SER A 113 1.87 2.79 -18.59
N GLY A 114 0.99 1.86 -19.00
CA GLY A 114 1.38 0.63 -19.70
C GLY A 114 1.74 -0.55 -18.78
N ASN A 115 1.55 -0.43 -17.46
CA ASN A 115 1.85 -1.45 -16.45
C ASN A 115 0.57 -2.16 -15.97
N ALA A 116 -0.28 -2.63 -16.91
CA ALA A 116 -1.59 -3.21 -16.58
C ALA A 116 -1.51 -4.42 -15.65
N SER A 117 -0.38 -5.14 -15.62
CA SER A 117 -0.10 -6.21 -14.65
C SER A 117 -0.23 -5.74 -13.20
N ASN A 118 0.16 -4.49 -12.90
CA ASN A 118 0.07 -3.95 -11.55
C ASN A 118 -1.38 -3.81 -11.10
N ALA A 119 -2.32 -3.49 -12.00
CA ALA A 119 -3.74 -3.44 -11.66
C ALA A 119 -4.27 -4.80 -11.18
N PHE A 120 -3.75 -5.91 -11.73
CA PHE A 120 -4.07 -7.25 -11.24
C PHE A 120 -3.46 -7.52 -9.85
N ILE A 121 -2.20 -7.13 -9.64
CA ILE A 121 -1.54 -7.28 -8.34
C ILE A 121 -2.26 -6.44 -7.27
N ASN A 122 -2.73 -5.24 -7.62
CA ASN A 122 -3.51 -4.38 -6.75
C ASN A 122 -4.82 -5.03 -6.29
N ILE A 123 -5.43 -5.92 -7.08
CA ILE A 123 -6.60 -6.70 -6.62
C ILE A 123 -6.20 -7.61 -5.45
N ILE A 124 -5.05 -8.26 -5.53
CA ILE A 124 -4.53 -9.12 -4.47
C ILE A 124 -4.24 -8.27 -3.22
N VAL A 125 -3.53 -7.14 -3.39
CA VAL A 125 -3.24 -6.20 -2.30
C VAL A 125 -4.53 -5.69 -1.65
N LEU A 126 -5.55 -5.33 -2.45
CA LEU A 126 -6.86 -4.88 -1.98
C LEU A 126 -7.53 -5.93 -1.07
N PHE A 127 -7.55 -7.19 -1.50
CA PHE A 127 -8.15 -8.27 -0.72
C PHE A 127 -7.42 -8.52 0.60
N ILE A 128 -6.08 -8.46 0.61
CA ILE A 128 -5.28 -8.63 1.83
C ILE A 128 -5.48 -7.42 2.76
N ALA A 129 -5.36 -6.21 2.20
CA ALA A 129 -5.44 -4.96 2.96
C ALA A 129 -6.81 -4.77 3.62
N ILE A 130 -7.92 -5.03 2.90
CA ILE A 130 -9.26 -4.90 3.47
C ILE A 130 -9.63 -6.14 4.30
N GLY A 131 -9.33 -7.34 3.80
CA GLY A 131 -9.65 -8.62 4.45
C GLY A 131 -11.08 -8.66 4.99
N PRO A 132 -11.29 -8.78 6.31
CA PRO A 132 -12.61 -8.89 6.91
C PRO A 132 -13.30 -7.53 7.12
N LEU A 133 -12.60 -6.39 6.92
CA LEU A 133 -13.09 -5.02 7.14
C LEU A 133 -14.25 -4.64 6.20
N TRP A 134 -14.62 -5.48 5.23
CA TRP A 134 -15.83 -5.31 4.41
C TRP A 134 -17.11 -5.26 5.23
N ARG A 135 -17.12 -5.90 6.41
CA ARG A 135 -18.30 -6.01 7.27
C ARG A 135 -18.05 -5.29 8.60
N PRO A 136 -19.07 -4.69 9.21
CA PRO A 136 -18.95 -4.16 10.57
C PRO A 136 -18.55 -5.24 11.58
N ALA A 137 -17.84 -4.85 12.63
CA ALA A 137 -17.62 -5.75 13.77
C ALA A 137 -18.94 -5.96 14.53
N LYS A 138 -19.13 -7.16 15.06
CA LYS A 138 -20.18 -7.43 16.03
C LYS A 138 -19.72 -6.88 17.38
N SER A 139 -20.63 -6.19 18.07
CA SER A 139 -20.45 -5.73 19.45
C SER A 139 -20.20 -6.90 20.39
#